data_AF-A0A1B6HN85-F1
#
_entry.id   AF-A0A1B6HN85-F1
#
_cell.length_a   1.000
_cell.length_b   1.000
_cell.length_c   1.000
_cell.angle_alpha   90.00
_cell.angle_beta   90.00
_cell.angle_gamma   90.00
#
_symmetry.space_group_name_H-M   'P 1'
#
loop_
_entity.id
_entity.type
_entity.pdbx_description
1 polymer ?
#
loop_
_entity_poly.entity_id
_entity_poly.type
_entity_poly.pdbx_seq_one_letter_code
_entity_poly.pdbx_strand_id
1 'polypeptide(L)'
;LAGASSVGVLAPPWGPFARVAPHPRPRLLKIFSKFPPRMGKIRGRSIKRAASAVVEKYFSRINADFENNLSVVRDTTVTQSKRVRNQLAGYITHLYKRIQKGD
;
A
#
# COMPACT_ATOMS: atom_id res chain seq x y z
N LEU A 1 27.18 -58.78 -45.27
CA LEU A 1 26.80 -58.60 -43.84
C LEU A 1 27.59 -57.42 -43.31
N ALA A 2 27.15 -56.19 -43.64
CA ALA A 2 27.71 -54.92 -43.17
C ALA A 2 27.23 -54.68 -41.73
N GLY A 3 28.01 -54.18 -40.77
CA GLY A 3 28.90 -53.02 -40.84
C GLY A 3 28.32 -51.99 -39.87
N ALA A 4 28.95 -51.82 -38.71
CA ALA A 4 28.50 -50.92 -37.65
C ALA A 4 28.69 -49.44 -38.02
N SER A 5 27.92 -48.59 -37.33
CA SER A 5 28.13 -47.15 -37.11
C SER A 5 27.45 -46.20 -38.10
N SER A 6 26.57 -45.33 -37.57
CA SER A 6 26.32 -43.91 -37.91
C SER A 6 24.96 -43.51 -37.33
N VAL A 7 24.94 -42.94 -36.12
CA VAL A 7 24.62 -41.52 -35.87
C VAL A 7 23.43 -40.99 -36.68
N GLY A 8 22.28 -40.83 -36.02
CA GLY A 8 21.08 -40.22 -36.58
C GLY A 8 20.28 -39.54 -35.48
N VAL A 9 20.85 -38.49 -34.90
CA VAL A 9 20.20 -37.58 -33.95
C VAL A 9 19.07 -36.87 -34.70
N LEU A 10 17.81 -37.20 -34.41
CA LEU A 10 16.68 -36.38 -34.84
C LEU A 10 16.62 -35.16 -33.92
N ALA A 11 17.31 -34.10 -34.33
CA ALA A 11 17.24 -32.79 -33.67
C ALA A 11 15.84 -32.17 -33.89
N PRO A 12 15.15 -31.74 -32.81
CA PRO A 12 13.86 -31.03 -32.94
C PRO A 12 14.02 -29.60 -33.51
N PRO A 13 12.98 -29.07 -34.17
CA PRO A 13 13.10 -27.97 -35.13
C PRO A 13 12.92 -26.58 -34.50
N TRP A 14 13.80 -26.14 -33.60
CA TRP A 14 13.70 -24.77 -33.05
C TRP A 14 15.10 -24.20 -32.81
N GLY A 15 15.49 -23.22 -33.64
CA GLY A 15 16.74 -22.48 -33.51
C GLY A 15 16.83 -21.62 -32.22
N PRO A 16 17.99 -21.02 -31.94
CA PRO A 16 18.33 -20.45 -30.63
C PRO A 16 17.76 -19.06 -30.33
N PHE A 17 16.77 -18.58 -31.10
CA PHE A 17 16.22 -17.23 -30.95
C PHE A 17 14.74 -17.17 -31.33
N ALA A 18 13.83 -17.59 -30.46
CA ALA A 18 12.45 -17.08 -30.47
C ALA A 18 11.72 -17.43 -29.17
N ARG A 19 11.24 -16.37 -28.48
CA ARG A 19 10.45 -16.39 -27.24
C ARG A 19 11.17 -16.86 -25.99
N VAL A 20 11.93 -15.92 -25.42
CA VAL A 20 11.80 -15.67 -23.98
C VAL A 20 10.30 -15.44 -23.73
N ALA A 21 9.61 -16.48 -23.26
CA ALA A 21 8.26 -16.33 -22.74
C ALA A 21 8.30 -15.22 -21.68
N PRO A 22 7.33 -14.29 -21.62
CA PRO A 22 7.20 -13.46 -20.44
C PRO A 22 7.04 -14.44 -19.29
N HIS A 23 8.07 -14.49 -18.44
CA HIS A 23 8.01 -15.28 -17.24
C HIS A 23 6.69 -14.91 -16.57
N PRO A 24 5.86 -15.86 -16.11
CA PRO A 24 4.84 -15.47 -15.14
C PRO A 24 5.65 -14.81 -14.04
N ARG A 25 5.55 -13.47 -13.93
CA ARG A 25 6.19 -12.73 -12.85
C ARG A 25 5.85 -13.58 -11.63
N PRO A 26 6.84 -14.13 -10.89
CA PRO A 26 6.49 -14.79 -9.66
C PRO A 26 5.61 -13.77 -8.96
N ARG A 27 4.34 -14.13 -8.68
CA ARG A 27 3.56 -13.35 -7.74
C ARG A 27 4.48 -13.37 -6.55
N LEU A 28 5.16 -12.26 -6.35
CA LEU A 28 5.82 -11.91 -5.13
C LEU A 28 4.65 -11.76 -4.15
N LEU A 29 4.08 -12.89 -3.75
CA LEU A 29 3.82 -13.23 -2.37
C LEU A 29 5.18 -13.10 -1.68
N LYS A 30 5.66 -11.86 -1.60
CA LYS A 30 6.62 -11.40 -0.61
C LYS A 30 5.93 -11.75 0.70
N ILE A 31 6.26 -12.90 1.24
CA ILE A 31 7.06 -13.07 2.47
C ILE A 31 7.22 -11.74 3.23
N PHE A 32 6.09 -11.11 3.55
CA PHE A 32 5.92 -9.99 4.46
C PHE A 32 4.66 -10.24 5.31
N SER A 33 4.31 -11.51 5.48
CA SER A 33 3.31 -12.00 6.43
C SER A 33 3.98 -12.44 7.74
N LYS A 34 4.95 -11.66 8.23
CA LYS A 34 5.44 -11.79 9.60
C LYS A 34 5.21 -10.47 10.33
N PHE A 35 3.94 -10.07 10.42
CA PHE A 35 3.55 -9.08 11.42
C PHE A 35 3.18 -9.83 12.70
N PRO A 36 3.82 -9.50 13.84
CA PRO A 36 3.61 -10.17 15.12
C PRO A 36 2.15 -10.01 15.62
N PRO A 37 1.69 -10.91 16.52
CA PRO A 37 0.33 -10.91 17.04
C PRO A 37 0.08 -9.69 17.93
N ARG A 38 -1.15 -9.15 17.86
CA ARG A 38 -1.79 -8.20 18.80
C ARG A 38 -0.85 -7.27 19.59
N MET A 39 -0.25 -6.31 18.89
CA MET A 39 0.11 -5.00 19.45
C MET A 39 -0.48 -3.96 18.49
N GLY A 40 -1.45 -3.17 18.95
CA GLY A 40 -2.31 -2.35 18.08
C GLY A 40 -1.56 -1.35 17.20
N LYS A 41 -2.19 -0.95 16.08
CA LYS A 41 -1.70 0.12 15.19
C LYS A 41 -1.80 1.49 15.88
N ILE A 42 -0.84 1.77 16.74
CA ILE A 42 -0.75 3.04 17.46
C ILE A 42 -0.21 4.11 16.50
N ARG A 43 -0.96 5.22 16.37
CA ARG A 43 -0.52 6.39 15.60
C ARG A 43 0.48 7.19 16.44
N GLY A 44 1.59 7.62 15.83
CA GLY A 44 2.65 8.37 16.49
C GLY A 44 2.25 9.79 16.93
N ARG A 45 3.05 10.40 17.81
CA ARG A 45 2.78 11.71 18.42
C ARG A 45 2.57 12.86 17.43
N SER A 46 3.32 12.87 16.33
CA SER A 46 3.25 13.91 15.30
C SER A 46 1.88 13.95 14.63
N ILE A 47 1.32 12.77 14.34
CA ILE A 47 -0.01 12.63 13.73
C ILE A 47 -1.07 13.17 14.69
N LYS A 48 -0.99 12.80 15.98
CA LYS A 48 -1.94 13.26 16.99
C LYS A 48 -1.91 14.79 17.14
N ARG A 49 -0.71 15.37 17.31
CA ARG A 49 -0.54 16.83 17.46
C ARG A 49 -1.01 17.61 16.23
N ALA A 50 -0.62 17.17 15.04
CA ALA A 50 -1.02 17.84 13.80
C ALA A 50 -2.53 17.77 13.57
N ALA A 51 -3.14 16.62 13.83
CA ALA A 51 -4.59 16.46 13.69
C ALA A 51 -5.37 17.30 14.71
N SER A 52 -4.95 17.36 15.97
CA SER A 52 -5.57 18.23 16.98
C SER A 52 -5.52 19.70 16.53
N ALA A 53 -4.37 20.18 16.06
CA ALA A 53 -4.22 21.55 15.56
C ALA A 53 -5.11 21.85 14.33
N VAL A 54 -5.36 20.85 13.47
CA VAL A 54 -6.28 21.01 12.33
C VAL A 54 -7.74 21.06 12.81
N VAL A 55 -8.12 20.22 13.77
CA VAL A 55 -9.48 20.20 14.33
C VAL A 55 -9.80 21.52 15.04
N GLU A 56 -8.85 22.06 15.81
CA GLU A 56 -9.00 23.34 16.51
C GLU A 56 -9.24 24.50 15.56
N LYS A 57 -8.54 24.55 14.42
CA LYS A 57 -8.63 25.67 13.48
C LYS A 57 -9.77 25.56 12.47
N TYR A 58 -10.15 24.35 12.08
CA TYR A 58 -11.05 24.11 10.96
C TYR A 58 -12.28 23.26 11.35
N PHE A 59 -12.76 23.42 12.59
CA PHE A 59 -13.89 22.63 13.11
C PHE A 59 -15.11 22.66 12.18
N SER A 60 -15.47 23.83 11.62
CA SER A 60 -16.63 23.99 10.74
C SER A 60 -16.55 23.23 9.41
N ARG A 61 -15.36 22.77 8.99
CA ARG A 61 -15.15 22.04 7.72
C ARG A 61 -15.01 20.53 7.91
N ILE A 62 -14.94 20.07 9.14
CA ILE A 62 -14.69 18.67 9.49
C ILE A 62 -16.00 17.94 9.69
N ASN A 63 -16.09 16.75 9.11
CA ASN A 63 -17.27 15.89 9.17
C ASN A 63 -16.93 14.47 9.63
N ALA A 64 -17.94 13.61 9.76
CA ALA A 64 -17.74 12.18 10.02
C ALA A 64 -17.16 11.42 8.80
N ASP A 65 -17.32 12.00 7.60
CA ASP A 65 -16.89 11.41 6.33
C ASP A 65 -15.38 11.51 6.10
N PHE A 66 -14.79 10.41 5.64
CA PHE A 66 -13.35 10.31 5.43
C PHE A 66 -12.87 11.12 4.21
N GLU A 67 -13.60 11.08 3.10
CA GLU A 67 -13.15 11.74 1.85
C GLU A 67 -13.13 13.26 1.96
N ASN A 68 -14.14 13.86 2.62
CA ASN A 68 -14.16 15.29 2.89
C ASN A 68 -12.96 15.70 3.75
N ASN A 69 -12.70 14.97 4.83
CA ASN A 69 -11.56 15.24 5.71
C ASN A 69 -10.22 15.01 5.00
N LEU A 70 -10.16 14.09 4.03
CA LEU A 70 -8.96 13.89 3.21
C LEU A 70 -8.69 15.10 2.30
N SER A 71 -9.74 15.72 1.73
CA SER A 71 -9.60 16.96 0.97
C SER A 71 -9.10 18.11 1.84
N VAL A 72 -9.73 18.33 3.00
CA VAL A 72 -9.33 19.38 3.95
C VAL A 72 -7.86 19.22 4.37
N VAL A 73 -7.41 17.99 4.65
CA VAL A 73 -6.01 17.72 5.03
C VAL A 73 -5.05 17.99 3.87
N ARG A 74 -5.45 17.74 2.62
CA ARG A 74 -4.61 18.06 1.44
C ARG A 74 -4.39 19.56 1.29
N ASP A 75 -5.43 20.35 1.55
CA ASP A 75 -5.39 21.80 1.39
C ASP A 75 -4.68 22.47 2.57
N THR A 76 -4.84 21.92 3.78
CA THR A 76 -4.32 22.52 5.02
C THR A 76 -2.87 22.12 5.31
N THR A 77 -2.42 20.94 4.87
CA THR A 77 -1.10 20.41 5.25
C THR A 77 -0.17 20.24 4.05
N VAL A 78 1.08 20.73 4.20
CA VAL A 78 2.13 20.62 3.16
C VAL A 78 2.78 19.22 3.13
N THR A 79 1.99 18.16 3.34
CA THR A 79 2.51 16.79 3.42
C THR A 79 2.38 16.06 2.09
N GLN A 80 3.53 15.70 1.51
CA GLN A 80 3.57 15.02 0.20
C GLN A 80 3.08 13.56 0.27
N SER A 81 3.41 12.85 1.35
CA SER A 81 3.13 11.41 1.41
C SER A 81 1.65 11.07 1.57
N LYS A 82 1.15 10.14 0.74
CA LYS A 82 -0.23 9.62 0.81
C LYS A 82 -0.53 8.95 2.15
N ARG A 83 0.44 8.20 2.70
CA ARG A 83 0.26 7.44 3.95
C ARG A 83 -0.01 8.35 5.15
N VAL A 84 0.75 9.44 5.28
CA VAL A 84 0.58 10.38 6.41
C VAL A 84 -0.72 11.17 6.28
N ARG A 85 -1.08 11.63 5.08
CA ARG A 85 -2.39 12.26 4.83
C ARG A 85 -3.56 11.37 5.24
N ASN A 86 -3.51 10.09 4.88
CA ASN A 86 -4.55 9.12 5.25
C ASN A 86 -4.57 8.85 6.76
N GLN A 87 -3.41 8.85 7.43
CA GLN A 87 -3.34 8.71 8.89
C GLN A 87 -3.91 9.92 9.62
N LEU A 88 -3.66 11.13 9.11
CA LEU A 88 -4.21 12.38 9.63
C LEU A 88 -5.73 12.43 9.46
N ALA A 89 -6.22 12.28 8.23
CA ALA A 89 -7.67 12.26 7.96
C ALA A 89 -8.39 11.19 8.80
N GLY A 90 -7.78 10.01 8.92
CA GLY A 90 -8.34 8.92 9.73
C GLY A 90 -8.23 9.10 11.24
N TYR A 91 -7.41 10.03 11.73
CA TYR A 91 -7.39 10.40 13.15
C TYR A 91 -8.34 11.57 13.43
N ILE A 92 -8.48 12.50 12.49
CA ILE A 92 -9.46 13.59 12.54
C ILE A 92 -10.89 13.05 12.64
N THR A 93 -11.25 12.05 11.82
CA THR A 93 -12.56 11.38 11.93
C THR A 93 -12.78 10.73 13.30
N HIS A 94 -11.71 10.19 13.89
CA HIS A 94 -11.78 9.58 15.22
C HIS A 94 -12.00 10.64 16.31
N LEU A 95 -11.31 11.78 16.22
CA LEU A 95 -11.51 12.90 17.14
C LEU A 95 -12.93 13.46 17.04
N TYR A 96 -13.44 13.66 15.82
CA TYR A 96 -14.79 14.17 15.59
C TYR A 96 -15.86 13.29 16.25
N LYS A 97 -15.74 11.96 16.11
CA LYS A 97 -16.64 11.00 16.74
C LYS A 97 -16.56 11.02 18.27
N ARG A 98 -15.39 11.29 18.85
CA ARG A 98 -15.24 11.39 20.31
C ARG A 98 -15.86 12.68 20.86
N ILE A 99 -15.68 13.79 20.16
CA ILE A 99 -16.32 15.06 20.52
C ILE A 99 -17.84 14.91 20.50
N GLN A 100 -18.39 14.24 19.47
CA GLN A 100 -19.84 13.95 19.40
C GLN A 100 -20.33 13.07 20.55
N LYS A 101 -19.49 12.15 21.04
CA LYS A 101 -19.83 11.25 22.14
C LYS A 101 -19.73 11.93 23.52
N GLY A 102 -19.03 13.07 23.62
CA GLY A 102 -18.89 13.83 24.86
C GLY A 102 -17.92 13.21 25.86
N ASP A 103 -16.77 12.71 25.38
CA ASP A 103 -15.63 12.35 26.24
C ASP A 103 -14.67 13.53 26.49
#